data_AF-A0A0G0J0V6-F1
#
_entry.id   AF-A0A0G0J0V6-F1
#
_cell.length_a   1.000
_cell.length_b   1.000
_cell.length_c   1.000
_cell.angle_alpha   90.00
_cell.angle_beta   90.00
_cell.angle_gamma   90.00
#
_symmetry.space_group_name_H-M   'P 1'
#
loop_
_entity.id
_entity.type
_entity.pdbx_description
1 polymer ?
#
loop_
_entity_poly.entity_id
_entity_poly.type
_entity_poly.pdbx_seq_one_letter_code
_entity_poly.pdbx_strand_id
1 'polypeptide(L)' 'MENMEGVGGDIVPPNLDFKPAPGGVRIYLNCEGRLDQVLAKVEEAGGRIINPKTNIGEPGWIAVIMDTEGNSIGLHSMKE' A
#
# COMPACT_ATOMS: atom_id res chain seq x y z
N MET A 1 -16.41 -19.38 -9.70
CA MET A 1 -15.71 -18.40 -8.86
C MET A 1 -14.34 -18.98 -8.61
N GLU A 2 -13.33 -18.46 -9.32
CA GLU A 2 -11.94 -18.93 -9.20
C GLU A 2 -11.39 -18.58 -7.81
N ASN A 3 -10.59 -19.51 -7.29
CA ASN A 3 -9.88 -19.41 -6.02
C ASN A 3 -9.02 -18.14 -5.99
N MET A 4 -9.48 -17.10 -5.30
CA MET A 4 -8.63 -15.98 -4.95
C MET A 4 -7.73 -16.44 -3.79
N GLU A 5 -6.54 -16.93 -4.11
CA GLU A 5 -5.47 -17.12 -3.12
C GLU A 5 -5.25 -15.77 -2.44
N GLY A 6 -5.74 -15.63 -1.21
CA GLY A 6 -5.57 -14.41 -0.44
C GLY A 6 -4.09 -14.17 -0.21
N VAL A 7 -3.59 -12.98 -0.53
CA VAL A 7 -2.28 -12.53 -0.07
C VAL A 7 -2.40 -12.38 1.45
N GLY A 8 -1.80 -13.31 2.18
CA GLY A 8 -1.78 -13.28 3.64
C GLY A 8 -0.92 -12.14 4.16
N GLY A 9 -1.50 -11.34 5.05
CA GLY A 9 -0.81 -10.39 5.92
C GLY A 9 -1.52 -10.38 7.26
N ASP A 10 -0.77 -10.27 8.35
CA ASP A 10 -1.36 -10.17 9.69
C ASP A 10 -1.45 -8.70 10.09
N ILE A 11 -2.64 -8.27 10.52
CA ILE A 11 -2.80 -6.97 11.18
C ILE A 11 -2.42 -7.23 12.63
N VAL A 12 -1.19 -6.88 12.96
CA VAL A 12 -0.67 -7.09 14.31
C VAL A 12 -1.52 -6.29 15.30
N PRO A 13 -1.97 -6.90 16.41
CA PRO A 13 -2.73 -6.20 17.43
C PRO A 13 -1.97 -4.95 17.94
N PRO A 14 -2.66 -3.83 18.18
CA PRO A 14 -2.04 -2.55 18.55
C PRO A 14 -1.30 -2.56 19.90
N ASN A 15 -1.37 -3.66 20.64
CA ASN A 15 -0.88 -3.85 22.01
C ASN A 15 0.41 -4.70 22.11
N LEU A 16 1.14 -4.88 21.00
CA LEU A 16 2.42 -5.62 20.98
C LEU A 16 3.68 -4.73 20.86
N ASP A 17 3.57 -3.42 21.12
CA ASP A 17 4.68 -2.45 21.09
C ASP A 17 5.49 -2.39 19.78
N PHE A 18 4.92 -2.84 18.66
CA PHE A 18 5.49 -2.62 17.34
C PHE A 18 5.29 -1.16 16.91
N LYS A 19 6.41 -0.45 16.69
CA LYS A 19 6.38 0.95 16.26
C LYS A 19 6.76 1.04 14.78
N PRO A 20 6.00 1.78 13.96
CA PRO A 20 6.47 2.14 12.64
C PRO A 20 7.78 2.90 12.76
N ALA A 21 8.75 2.55 11.91
CA ALA A 21 10.05 3.19 11.87
C ALA A 21 10.22 3.92 10.53
N PRO A 22 10.26 5.28 10.53
CA PRO A 22 10.73 6.03 9.38
C PRO A 22 12.12 5.53 8.97
N GLY A 23 12.31 5.13 7.71
CA GLY A 23 13.57 4.59 7.20
C GLY A 23 13.76 3.08 7.37
N GLY A 24 12.77 2.35 7.88
CA GLY A 24 12.74 0.88 7.87
C GLY A 24 12.42 0.27 6.50
N VAL A 25 12.15 -1.03 6.48
CA VAL A 25 11.74 -1.76 5.26
C VAL A 25 10.42 -1.20 4.75
N ARG A 26 10.36 -0.93 3.44
CA ARG A 26 9.13 -0.58 2.73
C ARG A 26 8.66 -1.77 1.91
N ILE A 27 7.50 -2.30 2.27
CA ILE A 27 6.83 -3.32 1.46
C ILE A 27 6.10 -2.66 0.29
N TYR A 28 6.01 -3.38 -0.84
CA TYR A 28 5.18 -3.00 -1.97
C TYR A 28 4.03 -4.00 -2.12
N LEU A 29 2.81 -3.51 -2.10
CA LEU A 29 1.61 -4.31 -2.35
C LEU A 29 1.23 -4.22 -3.83
N ASN A 30 0.83 -5.36 -4.39
CA ASN A 30 0.39 -5.45 -5.77
C ASN A 30 -1.04 -4.89 -5.92
N CYS A 31 -1.15 -3.83 -6.71
CA CYS A 31 -2.39 -3.15 -7.06
C CYS A 31 -2.67 -3.22 -8.58
N GLU A 32 -2.19 -4.26 -9.26
CA GLU A 32 -2.33 -4.45 -10.71
C GLU A 32 -3.74 -4.12 -11.23
N GLY A 33 -3.81 -3.10 -12.10
CA GLY A 33 -5.04 -2.60 -12.73
C GLY A 33 -6.07 -1.96 -11.79
N ARG A 34 -5.68 -1.66 -10.54
CA ARG A 34 -6.56 -1.18 -9.47
C ARG A 34 -5.93 -0.06 -8.64
N LEU A 35 -4.79 0.49 -9.06
CA LEU A 35 -4.03 1.45 -8.27
C LEU A 35 -4.87 2.70 -7.91
N ASP A 36 -5.60 3.26 -8.88
CA ASP A 36 -6.48 4.42 -8.64
C ASP A 36 -7.62 4.11 -7.66
N GLN A 37 -8.20 2.90 -7.76
CA GLN A 37 -9.31 2.46 -6.90
C GLN A 37 -8.85 2.26 -5.46
N VAL A 38 -7.60 1.83 -5.27
CA VAL A 38 -6.99 1.72 -3.93
C VAL A 38 -6.73 3.12 -3.38
N LEU A 39 -6.12 4.01 -4.18
CA LEU A 39 -5.79 5.38 -3.75
C LEU A 39 -7.04 6.17 -3.35
N ALA A 40 -8.15 6.01 -4.06
CA ALA A 40 -9.42 6.66 -3.74
C ALA A 40 -9.99 6.29 -2.35
N LYS A 41 -9.55 5.17 -1.75
CA LYS A 41 -10.00 4.70 -0.43
C LYS A 41 -9.06 5.06 0.71
N VAL A 42 -7.85 5.52 0.41
CA VAL A 42 -6.78 5.69 1.41
C VAL A 42 -7.20 6.68 2.50
N GLU A 43 -7.68 7.86 2.11
CA GLU A 43 -8.04 8.92 3.06
C GLU A 43 -9.33 8.58 3.81
N GLU A 44 -10.31 7.95 3.16
CA GLU A 44 -11.54 7.48 3.80
C GLU A 44 -11.25 6.43 4.88
N ALA A 45 -10.24 5.58 4.66
CA ALA A 45 -9.78 4.60 5.63
C ALA A 45 -8.88 5.20 6.74
N GLY A 46 -8.66 6.52 6.75
CA GLY A 46 -7.83 7.21 7.75
C GLY A 46 -6.33 7.22 7.45
N GLY A 47 -5.92 6.67 6.31
CA GLY A 47 -4.55 6.76 5.80
C GLY A 47 -4.27 8.10 5.11
N ARG A 48 -3.06 8.23 4.56
CA ARG A 48 -2.61 9.43 3.83
C ARG A 48 -1.83 9.05 2.59
N ILE A 49 -2.02 9.79 1.50
CA ILE A 49 -1.17 9.68 0.31
C ILE A 49 0.09 10.52 0.55
N ILE A 50 1.26 9.87 0.57
CA ILE A 50 2.57 10.53 0.77
C ILE A 50 3.22 10.85 -0.58
N ASN A 51 3.16 9.91 -1.53
CA ASN A 51 3.52 10.14 -2.92
C ASN A 51 2.35 9.70 -3.81
N PRO A 52 1.80 10.60 -4.65
CA PRO A 52 0.72 10.24 -5.56
C PRO A 52 1.19 9.22 -6.60
N LYS A 53 0.23 8.62 -7.30
CA LYS A 53 0.50 7.73 -8.44
C LYS A 53 1.49 8.38 -9.41
N THR A 54 2.60 7.70 -9.63
CA THR A 54 3.73 8.19 -10.41
C THR A 54 4.14 7.10 -11.40
N ASN A 55 4.24 7.47 -12.68
CA ASN A 55 4.79 6.61 -13.72
C ASN A 55 6.31 6.55 -13.55
N ILE A 56 6.87 5.35 -13.46
CA ILE A 56 8.31 5.13 -13.32
C ILE A 56 8.94 4.47 -14.56
N GLY A 57 8.21 4.44 -15.68
CA GLY A 57 8.64 3.94 -16.97
C GLY A 57 8.26 2.47 -17.18
N GLU A 58 9.21 1.69 -17.70
CA GLU A 58 9.04 0.25 -17.93
C GLU A 58 8.53 -0.53 -16.71
N PRO A 59 8.92 -0.20 -15.45
CA PRO A 59 8.37 -0.87 -14.27
C PRO A 59 6.92 -0.47 -13.92
N GLY A 60 6.25 0.37 -14.70
CA GLY A 60 4.85 0.74 -14.50
C GLY A 60 4.65 1.93 -13.56
N TRP A 61 3.72 1.79 -12.62
CA TRP A 61 3.22 2.84 -11.76
C TRP A 61 3.39 2.49 -10.28
N ILE A 62 3.78 3.49 -9.50
CA ILE A 62 3.86 3.38 -8.04
C ILE A 62 3.10 4.49 -7.33
N ALA A 63 2.70 4.24 -6.10
CA ALA A 63 2.32 5.27 -5.15
C ALA A 63 2.87 4.93 -3.77
N VAL A 64 2.92 5.91 -2.88
CA VAL A 64 3.26 5.69 -1.47
C VAL A 64 2.14 6.20 -0.60
N ILE A 65 1.69 5.36 0.33
CA ILE A 65 0.71 5.70 1.34
C ILE A 65 1.29 5.52 2.75
N MET A 66 0.63 6.16 3.71
CA MET A 66 0.79 5.92 5.14
C MET A 66 -0.54 5.39 5.68
N ASP A 67 -0.52 4.28 6.42
CA ASP A 67 -1.71 3.76 7.10
C ASP A 67 -1.99 4.49 8.43
N THR A 68 -2.99 4.03 9.17
CA THR A 68 -3.44 4.63 10.43
C THR A 68 -2.43 4.51 11.56
N GLU A 69 -1.57 3.50 11.50
CA GLU A 69 -0.53 3.23 12.48
C GLU A 69 0.75 4.03 12.19
N GLY A 70 0.92 4.50 10.95
CA GLY A 70 2.08 5.27 10.49
C GLY A 70 3.08 4.47 9.66
N ASN A 71 2.71 3.28 9.20
CA ASN A 71 3.54 2.47 8.31
C ASN A 71 3.56 3.05 6.90
N SER A 72 4.75 3.14 6.32
CA SER A 72 4.93 3.60 4.95
C SER A 72 4.88 2.41 3.98
N ILE A 73 3.85 2.38 3.14
CA ILE A 73 3.58 1.27 2.21
C ILE A 73 3.70 1.77 0.76
N GLY A 74 4.41 1.01 -0.06
CA GLY A 74 4.42 1.19 -1.51
C GLY A 74 3.26 0.43 -2.16
N LEU A 75 2.65 1.03 -3.17
CA LEU A 75 1.67 0.38 -4.04
C LEU A 75 2.26 0.32 -5.44
N HIS A 76 2.07 -0.79 -6.14
CA HIS A 76 2.63 -0.99 -7.48
C HIS A 76 1.60 -1.59 -8.44
N SER A 77 1.65 -1.18 -9.70
CA SER A 77 0.86 -1.77 -10.80
C SER A 77 1.63 -1.60 -12.10
N MET A 78 1.69 -2.63 -12.94
CA MET A 78 2.22 -2.50 -14.30
C MET A 78 1.26 -1.69 -15.19
N LYS A 79 -0.03 -1.75 -14.90
CA LYS A 79 -1.09 -0.99 -15.57
C LYS A 79 -1.38 0.33 -14.86
N GLU A 80 -1.94 1.26 -15.62
CA GLU A 80 -2.54 2.47 -15.08
C GLU A 80 -3.69 2.12 -14.13
#